data_AF-A0A1I8B1J8-F1
#
_entry.id   AF-A0A1I8B1J8-F1
#
_cell.length_a   1.000
_cell.length_b   1.000
_cell.length_c   1.000
_cell.angle_alpha   90.00
_cell.angle_beta   90.00
_cell.angle_gamma   90.00
#
_symmetry.space_group_name_H-M   'P 1'
#
loop_
_entity.id
_entity.type
_entity.pdbx_description
1 polymer ?
#
loop_
_entity_poly.entity_id
_entity_poly.type
_entity_poly.pdbx_seq_one_letter_code
_entity_poly.pdbx_strand_id
1 'polypeptide(L)'
;MSQHGKFFQLYYDLKNNMKYSIIPTKNTYDNISRYLCTSQANDSIPSTILTQWKKIYSVREFEGQILLYHGEKKVVHEEELFDIVHRAHIELTGHGGRDVLMNTLREFYGVSKRVISIYLQTCAHCELKRARMKKGIEEGPSQGKPILEKDYAERYQADLIDMQSQKDGLFSWILVVEVSDLKKH
;
A
#
# COMPACT_ATOMS: atom_id res chain seq x y z
N MET A 1 10.57 6.00 14.86
CA MET A 1 11.17 5.70 13.54
C MET A 1 10.31 6.34 12.46
N SER A 2 10.90 7.14 11.57
CA SER A 2 10.18 7.82 10.47
C SER A 2 9.61 6.81 9.46
N GLN A 3 8.62 7.20 8.65
CA GLN A 3 8.10 6.36 7.56
C GLN A 3 9.22 5.95 6.60
N HIS A 4 10.10 6.89 6.26
CA HIS A 4 11.29 6.64 5.44
C HIS A 4 12.18 5.53 6.04
N GLY A 5 12.51 5.62 7.33
CA GLY A 5 13.31 4.60 8.01
C GLY A 5 12.63 3.22 8.02
N LYS A 6 11.32 3.17 8.31
CA LYS A 6 10.52 1.93 8.24
C LYS A 6 10.51 1.31 6.85
N PHE A 7 10.40 2.15 5.82
CA PHE A 7 10.40 1.71 4.44
C PHE A 7 11.73 1.03 4.07
N PHE A 8 12.86 1.69 4.34
CA PHE A 8 14.16 1.14 3.98
C PHE A 8 14.54 -0.09 4.79
N GLN A 9 14.13 -0.19 6.06
CA GLN A 9 14.31 -1.42 6.83
C GLN A 9 13.64 -2.62 6.12
N LEU A 10 12.34 -2.51 5.85
CA LEU A 10 11.57 -3.57 5.18
C LEU A 10 12.05 -3.82 3.74
N TYR A 11 12.49 -2.78 3.04
CA TYR A 11 13.04 -2.88 1.70
C TYR A 11 14.36 -3.66 1.69
N TYR A 12 15.27 -3.40 2.63
CA TYR A 12 16.54 -4.13 2.72
C TYR A 12 16.31 -5.57 3.18
N ASP A 13 15.37 -5.81 4.08
CA ASP A 13 14.95 -7.17 4.45
C ASP A 13 14.42 -7.94 3.22
N LEU A 14 13.61 -7.29 2.38
CA LEU A 14 13.17 -7.88 1.11
C LEU A 14 14.35 -8.13 0.17
N LYS A 15 15.23 -7.15 -0.01
CA LYS A 15 16.37 -7.21 -0.94
C LYS A 15 17.36 -8.32 -0.55
N ASN A 16 17.66 -8.47 0.73
CA ASN A 16 18.57 -9.50 1.24
C ASN A 16 18.01 -10.92 1.04
N ASN A 17 16.68 -11.07 1.05
CA ASN A 17 16.00 -12.33 0.76
C ASN A 17 15.84 -12.59 -0.75
N MET A 18 16.19 -11.64 -1.61
CA MET A 18 16.14 -11.78 -3.07
C MET A 18 17.50 -12.18 -3.61
N LYS A 19 17.54 -13.21 -4.47
CA LYS A 19 18.77 -13.66 -5.13
C LYS A 19 19.42 -12.57 -6.02
N TYR A 20 18.64 -11.59 -6.48
CA TYR A 20 19.10 -10.46 -7.29
C TYR A 20 18.31 -9.18 -6.96
N SER A 21 19.01 -8.07 -6.72
CA SER A 21 18.39 -6.74 -6.63
C SER A 21 18.16 -6.18 -8.04
N ILE A 22 16.91 -5.88 -8.37
CA ILE A 22 16.54 -5.24 -9.64
C ILE A 22 16.88 -3.74 -9.63
N ILE A 23 16.93 -3.14 -8.43
CA ILE A 23 17.15 -1.71 -8.24
C ILE A 23 18.65 -1.50 -7.97
N PRO A 24 19.35 -0.68 -8.79
CA PRO A 24 20.75 -0.34 -8.54
C PRO A 24 20.91 0.64 -7.37
N THR A 25 22.02 0.51 -6.65
CA THR A 25 22.50 1.58 -5.76
C THR A 25 22.84 2.83 -6.56
N LYS A 26 22.90 4.00 -5.92
CA LYS A 26 23.27 5.25 -6.59
C LYS A 26 24.65 5.15 -7.28
N ASN A 27 25.66 4.63 -6.57
CA ASN A 27 26.98 4.40 -7.16
C ASN A 27 26.93 3.48 -8.40
N THR A 28 26.14 2.40 -8.35
CA THR A 28 25.98 1.50 -9.50
C THR A 28 25.30 2.22 -10.66
N TYR A 29 24.24 2.98 -10.38
CA TYR A 29 23.52 3.79 -11.35
C TYR A 29 24.45 4.79 -12.06
N ASP A 30 25.27 5.50 -11.29
CA ASP A 30 26.18 6.51 -11.82
C ASP A 30 27.32 5.88 -12.63
N ASN A 31 27.80 4.69 -12.23
CA ASN A 31 28.79 3.94 -13.00
C ASN A 31 28.23 3.43 -14.34
N ILE A 32 27.00 2.93 -14.36
CA ILE A 32 26.32 2.54 -15.61
C ILE A 32 26.15 3.77 -16.50
N SER A 33 25.66 4.88 -15.95
CA SER A 33 25.42 6.13 -16.68
C SER A 33 26.71 6.65 -17.31
N ARG A 34 27.79 6.74 -16.52
CA ARG A 34 29.12 7.18 -16.99
C ARG A 34 29.62 6.29 -18.10
N TYR A 35 29.59 4.96 -17.90
CA TYR A 35 30.08 4.02 -18.90
C TYR A 35 29.30 4.10 -20.23
N LEU A 36 27.97 4.25 -20.17
CA LEU A 36 27.16 4.37 -21.38
C LEU A 36 27.35 5.71 -22.10
N CYS A 37 27.69 6.79 -21.39
CA CYS A 37 27.93 8.10 -22.01
C CYS A 37 29.36 8.27 -22.54
N THR A 38 30.38 7.83 -21.80
CA THR A 38 31.79 8.12 -22.13
C THR A 38 32.57 6.90 -22.61
N SER A 39 31.99 5.70 -22.55
CA SER A 39 32.70 4.41 -22.71
C SER A 39 33.84 4.19 -21.71
N GLN A 40 33.96 5.02 -20.68
CA GLN A 40 34.93 4.84 -19.60
C GLN A 40 34.30 4.04 -18.46
N ALA A 41 34.99 3.00 -18.02
CA ALA A 41 34.63 2.21 -16.85
C ALA A 41 35.74 2.27 -15.82
N ASN A 42 35.39 2.01 -14.56
CA ASN A 42 36.38 1.72 -13.53
C ASN A 42 37.03 0.37 -13.85
N ASP A 43 38.36 0.28 -13.79
CA ASP A 43 39.14 -0.94 -14.06
C ASP A 43 38.71 -2.14 -13.21
N SER A 44 38.09 -1.90 -12.06
CA SER A 44 37.55 -2.93 -11.17
C SER A 44 36.30 -3.63 -11.74
N ILE A 45 35.66 -3.09 -12.78
CA ILE A 45 34.42 -3.62 -13.35
C ILE A 45 34.75 -4.59 -14.49
N PRO A 46 34.39 -5.89 -14.38
CA PRO A 46 34.66 -6.86 -15.43
C PRO A 46 33.99 -6.49 -16.76
N SER A 47 34.67 -6.76 -17.88
CA SER A 47 34.17 -6.50 -19.23
C SER A 47 32.85 -7.21 -19.55
N THR A 48 32.59 -8.35 -18.91
CA THR A 48 31.31 -9.08 -19.01
C THR A 48 30.14 -8.29 -18.45
N ILE A 49 30.33 -7.61 -17.32
CA ILE A 49 29.32 -6.73 -16.70
C ILE A 49 29.07 -5.52 -17.59
N LEU A 50 30.13 -4.92 -18.12
CA LEU A 50 30.03 -3.79 -19.07
C LEU A 50 29.24 -4.18 -20.33
N THR A 51 29.49 -5.37 -20.88
CA THR A 51 28.76 -5.92 -22.02
C THR A 51 27.29 -6.15 -21.66
N GLN A 52 27.01 -6.64 -20.46
CA GLN A 52 25.65 -6.85 -19.97
C GLN A 52 24.91 -5.51 -19.80
N TRP A 53 25.55 -4.48 -19.25
CA TRP A 53 24.93 -3.15 -19.09
C TRP A 53 24.52 -2.55 -20.43
N LYS A 54 25.39 -2.64 -21.45
CA LYS A 54 25.07 -2.18 -22.82
C LYS A 54 23.86 -2.89 -23.44
N LYS A 55 23.60 -4.15 -23.05
CA LYS A 55 22.44 -4.91 -23.55
C LYS A 55 21.14 -4.57 -22.81
N ILE A 56 21.23 -4.21 -21.54
CA ILE A 56 20.08 -4.05 -20.65
C ILE A 56 19.60 -2.59 -20.57
N TYR A 57 20.55 -1.65 -20.62
CA TYR A 57 20.30 -0.24 -20.35
C TYR A 57 20.62 0.65 -21.53
N SER A 58 19.88 1.75 -21.61
CA SER A 58 20.15 2.88 -22.49
C SER A 58 20.20 4.17 -21.67
N VAL A 59 20.88 5.19 -22.18
CA VAL A 59 20.94 6.53 -21.59
C VAL A 59 20.15 7.51 -22.45
N ARG A 60 19.49 8.46 -21.82
CA ARG A 60 18.89 9.63 -22.49
C ARG A 60 19.23 10.87 -21.69
N GLU A 61 19.47 11.97 -22.40
CA GLU A 61 19.63 13.27 -21.78
C GLU A 61 18.28 13.98 -21.75
N PHE A 62 17.91 14.51 -20.58
CA PHE A 62 16.70 15.27 -20.38
C PHE A 62 17.01 16.44 -19.44
N GLU A 63 16.79 17.67 -19.91
CA GLU A 63 17.07 18.90 -19.14
C GLU A 63 18.50 18.96 -18.54
N GLY A 64 19.49 18.49 -19.30
CA GLY A 64 20.89 18.44 -18.87
C GLY A 64 21.22 17.34 -17.84
N GLN A 65 20.27 16.43 -17.57
CA GLN A 65 20.47 15.26 -16.72
C GLN A 65 20.51 13.98 -17.56
N ILE A 66 21.46 13.10 -17.24
CA ILE A 66 21.55 11.77 -17.83
C ILE A 66 20.65 10.82 -17.04
N LEU A 67 19.69 10.21 -17.74
CA LEU A 67 18.73 9.26 -17.18
C LEU A 67 18.94 7.87 -17.80
N LEU A 68 18.94 6.85 -16.96
CA LEU A 68 18.98 5.46 -17.38
C LEU A 68 17.58 4.92 -17.70
N TYR A 69 17.51 4.11 -18.75
CA TYR A 69 16.30 3.46 -19.22
C TYR A 69 16.51 1.96 -19.42
N HIS A 70 15.50 1.18 -19.07
CA HIS A 70 15.38 -0.24 -19.43
C HIS A 70 14.18 -0.39 -20.37
N GLY A 71 14.46 -0.59 -21.65
CA GLY A 71 13.46 -0.43 -22.70
C GLY A 71 12.91 1.00 -22.71
N GLU A 72 11.60 1.16 -22.48
CA GLU A 72 10.92 2.47 -22.43
C GLU A 72 10.80 3.04 -21.01
N LYS A 73 11.24 2.30 -19.99
CA LYS A 73 11.03 2.67 -18.58
C LYS A 73 12.24 3.33 -17.96
N LYS A 74 12.06 4.44 -17.23
CA LYS A 74 13.14 5.08 -16.46
C LYS A 74 13.57 4.16 -15.32
N VAL A 75 14.86 3.86 -15.25
CA VAL A 75 15.45 3.09 -14.14
C VAL A 75 15.48 3.96 -12.90
N VAL A 76 15.01 3.41 -11.79
CA VAL A 76 15.04 4.03 -10.47
C VAL A 76 16.27 3.54 -9.70
N HIS A 77 16.98 4.43 -9.01
CA HIS A 77 17.98 4.04 -8.03
C HIS A 77 17.43 4.05 -6.59
N GLU A 78 18.11 3.35 -5.67
CA GLU A 78 17.62 3.14 -4.30
C GLU A 78 17.28 4.43 -3.55
N GLU A 79 18.11 5.47 -3.67
CA GLU A 79 17.93 6.73 -2.94
C GLU A 79 16.70 7.52 -3.39
N GLU A 80 16.32 7.50 -4.68
CA GLU A 80 15.13 8.21 -5.17
C GLU A 80 13.85 7.34 -5.06
N LEU A 81 13.99 6.06 -4.70
CA LEU A 81 12.89 5.10 -4.69
C LEU A 81 11.75 5.52 -3.76
N PHE A 82 12.09 5.94 -2.53
CA PHE A 82 11.09 6.36 -1.56
C PHE A 82 10.32 7.58 -2.08
N ASP A 83 11.03 8.59 -2.57
CA ASP A 83 10.42 9.85 -3.00
C ASP A 83 9.52 9.67 -4.21
N ILE A 84 9.90 8.83 -5.18
CA ILE A 84 9.06 8.51 -6.35
C ILE A 84 7.75 7.87 -5.90
N VAL A 85 7.82 6.86 -5.03
CA VAL A 85 6.60 6.18 -4.54
C VAL A 85 5.79 7.10 -3.64
N HIS A 86 6.44 7.92 -2.81
CA HIS A 86 5.80 8.87 -1.90
C HIS A 86 5.01 9.93 -2.67
N ARG A 87 5.65 10.59 -3.64
CA ARG A 87 5.03 11.60 -4.50
C ARG A 87 3.82 11.03 -5.25
N ALA A 88 3.97 9.85 -5.85
CA ALA A 88 2.85 9.20 -6.54
C ALA A 88 1.70 8.84 -5.58
N HIS A 89 2.00 8.40 -4.37
CA HIS A 89 0.99 8.04 -3.39
C HIS A 89 0.23 9.26 -2.83
N ILE A 90 0.95 10.32 -2.47
CA ILE A 90 0.39 11.49 -1.81
C ILE A 90 -0.19 12.46 -2.83
N GLU A 91 0.62 12.90 -3.79
CA GLU A 91 0.29 14.01 -4.68
C GLU A 91 -0.55 13.56 -5.87
N LEU A 92 -0.22 12.43 -6.50
CA LEU A 92 -0.90 12.00 -7.72
C LEU A 92 -2.18 11.20 -7.47
N THR A 93 -2.19 10.35 -6.43
CA THR A 93 -3.28 9.39 -6.20
C THR A 93 -4.10 9.64 -4.96
N GLY A 94 -3.69 10.57 -4.08
CA GLY A 94 -4.44 10.89 -2.85
C GLY A 94 -4.68 9.67 -1.95
N HIS A 95 -3.62 8.94 -1.62
CA HIS A 95 -3.66 7.66 -0.91
C HIS A 95 -4.29 6.49 -1.70
N GLY A 96 -4.01 6.42 -3.00
CA GLY A 96 -4.42 5.31 -3.86
C GLY A 96 -3.94 3.94 -3.35
N GLY A 97 -4.72 2.90 -3.68
CA GLY A 97 -4.37 1.51 -3.37
C GLY A 97 -3.20 0.99 -4.22
N ARG A 98 -2.78 -0.24 -3.95
CA ARG A 98 -1.62 -0.89 -4.61
C ARG A 98 -1.71 -0.85 -6.14
N ASP A 99 -2.87 -1.22 -6.69
CA ASP A 99 -3.01 -1.36 -8.14
C ASP A 99 -3.09 0.00 -8.85
N VAL A 100 -3.63 1.02 -8.18
CA VAL A 100 -3.60 2.42 -8.62
C VAL A 100 -2.16 2.94 -8.67
N LEU A 101 -1.38 2.71 -7.61
CA LEU A 101 0.05 3.07 -7.59
C LEU A 101 0.84 2.32 -8.66
N MET A 102 0.55 1.04 -8.89
CA MET A 102 1.24 0.25 -9.91
C MET A 102 1.00 0.81 -11.32
N ASN A 103 -0.23 1.25 -11.61
CA ASN A 103 -0.55 1.86 -12.90
C ASN A 103 0.07 3.26 -13.05
N THR A 104 0.13 4.03 -11.96
CA THR A 104 0.74 5.37 -11.91
C THR A 104 2.25 5.27 -12.14
N LEU A 105 2.91 4.30 -11.52
CA LEU A 105 4.37 4.11 -11.56
C LEU A 105 4.83 3.19 -12.69
N ARG A 106 3.98 2.92 -13.70
CA ARG A 106 4.27 1.94 -14.76
C ARG A 106 5.49 2.31 -15.62
N GLU A 107 5.80 3.59 -15.70
CA GLU A 107 6.93 4.17 -16.45
C GLU A 107 8.29 3.96 -15.76
N PHE A 108 8.29 3.54 -14.49
CA PHE A 108 9.50 3.30 -13.73
C PHE A 108 9.88 1.82 -13.73
N TYR A 109 11.14 1.54 -14.06
CA TYR A 109 11.75 0.23 -13.89
C TYR A 109 12.34 0.11 -12.49
N GLY A 110 12.09 -1.04 -11.84
CA GLY A 110 12.52 -1.32 -10.47
C GLY A 110 11.41 -1.19 -9.42
N VAL A 111 10.33 -0.44 -9.71
CA VAL A 111 9.18 -0.31 -8.80
C VAL A 111 8.24 -1.51 -8.96
N SER A 112 8.39 -2.50 -8.09
CA SER A 112 7.56 -3.71 -8.10
C SER A 112 6.34 -3.61 -7.17
N LYS A 113 5.36 -4.50 -7.37
CA LYS A 113 4.21 -4.67 -6.45
C LYS A 113 4.65 -4.89 -4.99
N ARG A 114 5.79 -5.55 -4.77
CA ARG A 114 6.34 -5.79 -3.41
C ARG A 114 6.85 -4.49 -2.79
N VAL A 115 7.59 -3.69 -3.55
CA VAL A 115 8.07 -2.36 -3.11
C VAL A 115 6.88 -1.45 -2.77
N ILE A 116 5.87 -1.39 -3.63
CA ILE A 116 4.64 -0.63 -3.37
C ILE A 116 3.95 -1.12 -2.10
N SER A 117 3.87 -2.43 -1.90
CA SER A 117 3.23 -3.01 -0.71
C SER A 117 3.98 -2.65 0.58
N ILE A 118 5.32 -2.66 0.57
CA ILE A 118 6.15 -2.20 1.69
C ILE A 118 5.84 -0.73 2.00
N TYR A 119 5.81 0.13 0.98
CA TYR A 119 5.49 1.54 1.17
C TYR A 119 4.08 1.74 1.76
N LEU A 120 3.08 1.03 1.26
CA LEU A 120 1.71 1.14 1.78
C LEU A 120 1.60 0.65 3.24
N GLN A 121 2.42 -0.32 3.66
CA GLN A 121 2.48 -0.78 5.04
C GLN A 121 3.01 0.30 5.98
N THR A 122 3.91 1.18 5.52
CA THR A 122 4.54 2.21 6.34
C THR A 122 3.82 3.57 6.29
N CYS A 123 2.89 3.77 5.36
CA CYS A 123 2.07 4.97 5.29
C CYS A 123 1.08 5.06 6.47
N ALA A 124 1.24 6.07 7.33
CA ALA A 124 0.44 6.25 8.54
C ALA A 124 -1.07 6.39 8.26
N HIS A 125 -1.46 7.14 7.22
CA HIS A 125 -2.87 7.32 6.85
C HIS A 125 -3.51 5.97 6.44
N CYS A 126 -2.82 5.20 5.60
CA CYS A 126 -3.29 3.89 5.18
C CYS A 126 -3.28 2.87 6.33
N GLU A 127 -2.29 2.93 7.21
CA GLU A 127 -2.18 2.07 8.39
C GLU A 127 -3.36 2.29 9.35
N LEU A 128 -3.68 3.54 9.67
CA LEU A 128 -4.82 3.89 10.51
C LEU A 128 -6.14 3.42 9.88
N LYS A 129 -6.33 3.62 8.57
CA LYS A 129 -7.52 3.15 7.86
C LYS A 129 -7.67 1.63 7.94
N ARG A 130 -6.57 0.88 7.74
CA ARG A 130 -6.58 -0.58 7.87
C ARG A 130 -6.85 -1.04 9.31
N ALA A 131 -6.27 -0.38 10.31
CA ALA A 131 -6.50 -0.71 11.71
C ALA A 131 -7.97 -0.52 12.11
N ARG A 132 -8.60 0.58 11.65
CA ARG A 132 -10.04 0.81 11.84
C ARG A 132 -10.91 -0.25 11.19
N MET A 133 -10.56 -0.68 9.97
CA MET A 133 -11.28 -1.77 9.29
C MET A 133 -11.15 -3.10 10.04
N LYS A 134 -9.97 -3.42 10.57
CA LYS A 134 -9.78 -4.63 11.39
C LYS A 134 -10.58 -4.55 12.70
N LYS A 135 -10.55 -3.41 13.39
CA LYS A 135 -11.38 -3.18 14.58
C LYS A 135 -12.88 -3.21 14.27
N GLY A 136 -13.34 -2.81 13.09
CA GLY A 136 -14.76 -2.97 12.72
C GLY A 136 -15.17 -4.43 12.49
N ILE A 137 -14.22 -5.33 12.23
CA ILE A 137 -14.45 -6.77 12.04
C ILE A 137 -14.25 -7.52 13.37
N GLU A 138 -13.36 -7.06 14.24
CA GLU A 138 -13.05 -7.68 15.55
C GLU A 138 -13.84 -7.05 16.73
N GLU A 139 -14.31 -5.80 16.59
CA GLU A 139 -15.03 -4.99 17.58
C GLU A 139 -16.26 -4.27 16.98
N GLY A 140 -16.79 -4.72 15.84
CA GLY A 140 -18.20 -4.44 15.59
C GLY A 140 -18.99 -4.92 16.82
N PRO A 141 -20.14 -4.30 17.21
CA PRO A 141 -21.09 -5.11 17.94
C PRO A 141 -21.19 -6.34 17.07
N SER A 142 -20.95 -7.50 17.65
CA SER A 142 -21.39 -8.74 17.07
C SER A 142 -22.71 -8.40 16.39
N GLN A 143 -22.75 -8.42 15.06
CA GLN A 143 -23.92 -8.99 14.42
C GLN A 143 -23.87 -10.40 14.95
N GLY A 144 -24.35 -10.52 16.19
CA GLY A 144 -24.39 -11.73 16.93
C GLY A 144 -25.13 -12.59 15.96
N LYS A 145 -24.62 -13.81 15.79
CA LYS A 145 -25.59 -14.87 15.65
C LYS A 145 -26.69 -14.54 16.67
N PRO A 146 -27.96 -14.39 16.25
CA PRO A 146 -29.03 -14.12 17.21
C PRO A 146 -28.78 -15.02 18.41
N ILE A 147 -28.86 -14.47 19.61
CA ILE A 147 -28.66 -15.27 20.81
C ILE A 147 -29.83 -16.24 20.82
N LEU A 148 -29.62 -17.41 20.23
CA LEU A 148 -30.66 -18.38 20.02
C LEU A 148 -30.79 -19.16 21.32
N GLU A 149 -31.89 -18.93 22.01
CA GLU A 149 -32.19 -19.54 23.30
C GLU A 149 -32.75 -20.96 23.14
N LYS A 150 -32.71 -21.71 24.24
CA LYS A 150 -33.25 -23.07 24.26
C LYS A 150 -34.76 -23.09 24.48
N ASP A 151 -35.29 -22.09 25.20
CA ASP A 151 -36.68 -22.04 25.63
C ASP A 151 -37.39 -20.76 25.13
N TYR A 152 -38.72 -20.82 25.00
CA TYR A 152 -39.54 -19.69 24.53
C TYR A 152 -39.62 -18.56 25.57
N ALA A 153 -39.47 -17.31 25.11
CA ALA A 153 -39.62 -16.09 25.91
C ALA A 153 -38.63 -15.94 27.09
N GLU A 154 -37.45 -16.57 27.02
CA GLU A 154 -36.38 -16.37 28.01
C GLU A 154 -35.76 -14.96 27.90
N ARG A 155 -35.68 -14.40 26.69
CA ARG A 155 -35.36 -12.99 26.43
C ARG A 155 -36.36 -12.29 25.53
N TYR A 156 -36.54 -11.01 25.84
CA TYR A 156 -37.17 -10.02 24.98
C TYR A 156 -36.18 -8.89 24.70
N GLN A 157 -36.27 -8.35 23.48
CA GLN A 157 -35.61 -7.10 23.13
C GLN A 157 -36.67 -6.00 23.15
N ALA A 158 -36.47 -4.98 23.97
CA ALA A 158 -37.35 -3.82 24.04
C ALA A 158 -36.63 -2.60 23.48
N ASP A 159 -37.30 -1.84 22.63
CA ASP A 159 -36.81 -0.60 22.04
C ASP A 159 -37.88 0.50 22.10
N LEU A 160 -37.44 1.75 22.15
CA LEU A 160 -38.31 2.93 22.18
C LEU A 160 -38.14 3.72 20.89
N ILE A 161 -39.22 3.80 20.10
CA ILE A 161 -39.28 4.64 18.91
C ILE A 161 -39.70 6.04 19.33
N ASP A 162 -38.88 7.04 18.98
CA ASP A 162 -39.20 8.45 19.19
C ASP A 162 -40.26 8.93 18.18
N MET A 163 -41.41 9.34 18.70
CA MET A 163 -42.54 9.88 17.94
C MET A 163 -42.78 11.35 18.28
N GLN A 164 -41.81 12.08 18.83
CA GLN A 164 -41.98 13.47 19.22
C GLN A 164 -42.38 14.41 18.05
N SER A 165 -42.03 14.05 16.82
CA SER A 165 -42.43 14.78 15.61
C SER A 165 -43.83 14.41 15.10
N GLN A 166 -44.40 13.29 15.57
CA GLN A 166 -45.70 12.74 15.17
C GLN A 166 -46.42 12.16 16.39
N LYS A 167 -46.64 13.00 17.40
CA LYS A 167 -47.23 12.58 18.68
C LYS A 167 -48.70 12.18 18.50
N ASP A 168 -49.11 11.13 19.20
CA ASP A 168 -50.52 10.80 19.38
C ASP A 168 -50.99 11.32 20.76
N GLY A 169 -51.59 12.51 20.76
CA GLY A 169 -52.00 13.21 21.97
C GLY A 169 -50.82 13.46 22.92
N LEU A 170 -50.85 12.80 24.09
CA LEU A 170 -49.81 12.91 25.12
C LEU A 170 -48.66 11.91 24.94
N PHE A 171 -48.79 10.94 24.03
CA PHE A 171 -47.81 9.89 23.81
C PHE A 171 -46.79 10.31 22.75
N SER A 172 -45.51 10.33 23.13
CA SER A 172 -44.40 10.76 22.26
C SER A 172 -43.42 9.62 21.93
N TRP A 173 -43.72 8.40 22.39
CA TRP A 173 -42.83 7.26 22.27
C TRP A 173 -43.66 6.00 22.07
N ILE A 174 -43.15 5.08 21.26
CA ILE A 174 -43.72 3.74 21.11
C ILE A 174 -42.71 2.74 21.66
N LEU A 175 -43.12 1.92 22.62
CA LEU A 175 -42.34 0.78 23.09
C LEU A 175 -42.61 -0.41 22.17
N VAL A 176 -41.57 -0.88 21.49
CA VAL A 176 -41.59 -2.11 20.69
C VAL A 176 -40.91 -3.20 21.48
N VAL A 177 -41.58 -4.32 21.66
CA VAL A 177 -41.02 -5.50 22.33
C VAL A 177 -41.03 -6.66 21.33
N GLU A 178 -39.86 -7.15 20.99
CA GLU A 178 -39.67 -8.33 20.15
C GLU A 178 -39.28 -9.52 21.04
N VAL A 179 -40.03 -10.62 20.91
CA VAL A 179 -39.75 -11.87 21.63
C VAL A 179 -39.01 -12.80 20.67
N SER A 180 -37.88 -13.36 21.12
CA SER A 180 -37.10 -14.27 20.28
C SER A 180 -37.82 -15.61 20.11
N ASP A 181 -37.94 -16.09 18.86
CA ASP A 181 -38.55 -17.38 18.54
C ASP A 181 -37.61 -18.57 18.86
N LEU A 182 -38.22 -19.72 19.19
CA LEU A 182 -37.55 -21.00 19.43
C LEU A 182 -36.74 -21.46 18.20
N LYS A 183 -35.56 -22.06 18.43
CA LYS A 183 -34.88 -22.87 17.40
C LYS A 183 -35.79 -24.03 16.98
N LYS A 184 -36.29 -24.02 15.74
CA LYS A 184 -36.87 -25.22 15.14
C LYS A 184 -35.73 -26.23 14.91
N HIS A 185 -35.81 -27.37 15.59
CA HIS A 185 -34.93 -28.52 15.40
C HIS A 185 -35.20 -29.21 14.06
#